data_AF-A0A519F6H1-F1
#
_entry.id   AF-A0A519F6H1-F1
#
_cell.length_a   1.000
_cell.length_b   1.000
_cell.length_c   1.000
_cell.angle_alpha   90.00
_cell.angle_beta   90.00
_cell.angle_gamma   90.00
#
_symmetry.space_group_name_H-M   'P 1'
#
loop_
_entity.id
_entity.type
_entity.pdbx_description
1 polymer ?
#
loop_
_entity_poly.entity_id
_entity_poly.type
_entity_poly.pdbx_seq_one_letter_code
_entity_poly.pdbx_strand_id
1 'polypeptide(L)' 'MEIGALAIVIAVVSGLISFLIGRWLSRGRRERKASKARAAAEATQSRQVRRARERRGQR' A
#
# COMPACT_ATOMS: atom_id res chain seq x y z
N MET A 1 14.98 8.14 38.18
CA MET A 1 13.59 8.36 37.73
C MET A 1 12.90 7.01 37.77
N GLU A 2 12.04 6.78 38.76
CA GLU A 2 11.23 5.56 38.86
C GLU A 2 10.22 5.57 37.69
N ILE A 3 10.42 4.70 36.70
CA ILE A 3 9.41 4.49 35.67
C ILE A 3 8.38 3.53 36.26
N GLY A 4 7.27 4.10 36.74
CA GLY A 4 6.17 3.30 37.28
C GLY A 4 5.54 2.41 36.22
N ALA A 5 4.96 1.27 36.64
CA ALA A 5 4.30 0.32 35.75
C ALA A 5 3.27 0.96 34.79
N LEU A 6 2.60 2.02 35.25
CA LEU A 6 1.68 2.84 34.45
C LEU A 6 2.34 3.48 33.23
N ALA A 7 3.56 4.01 33.39
CA ALA A 7 4.31 4.62 32.29
C ALA A 7 4.72 3.57 31.25
N ILE A 8 5.07 2.36 31.69
CA ILE A 8 5.38 1.23 30.80
C ILE A 8 4.14 0.82 30.00
N VAL A 9 2.98 0.69 30.66
CA VAL A 9 1.72 0.34 29.97
C VAL A 9 1.37 1.39 28.93
N ILE A 10 1.46 2.69 29.27
CA ILE A 10 1.18 3.78 28.32
C ILE A 10 2.13 3.71 27.12
N ALA A 11 3.42 3.48 27.34
CA ALA A 11 4.40 3.36 26.27
C ALA A 11 4.10 2.18 25.33
N VAL A 12 3.77 1.02 25.90
CA VAL A 12 3.43 -0.19 25.11
C VAL A 12 2.16 0.03 24.30
N VAL A 13 1.10 0.58 24.92
CA VAL A 13 -0.18 0.83 24.23
C VAL A 13 0.00 1.87 23.11
N SER A 14 0.73 2.94 23.38
CA SER A 14 1.01 3.98 22.38
C SER A 14 1.82 3.44 21.20
N GLY A 15 2.81 2.59 21.48
CA GLY A 15 3.59 1.88 20.47
C GLY A 15 2.72 0.94 19.63
N LEU A 16 1.83 0.18 20.27
CA LEU A 16 0.91 -0.74 19.59
C LEU A 16 -0.05 0.01 18.65
N ILE A 17 -0.65 1.09 19.13
CA ILE A 17 -1.57 1.92 18.34
C ILE A 17 -0.83 2.50 17.12
N SER A 18 0.35 3.07 17.34
CA SER A 18 1.18 3.63 16.27
C SER A 18 1.55 2.58 15.22
N PHE A 19 1.93 1.38 15.67
CA PHE A 19 2.23 0.25 14.78
C PHE A 19 1.02 -0.19 13.98
N LEU A 20 -0.16 -0.33 14.60
CA LEU A 20 -1.39 -0.74 13.91
C LEU A 20 -1.83 0.28 12.85
N ILE A 21 -1.74 1.57 13.15
CA ILE A 21 -2.02 2.65 12.19
C ILE A 21 -1.05 2.57 11.01
N GLY A 22 0.26 2.44 11.30
CA GLY A 22 1.29 2.28 10.28
C GLY A 22 1.07 1.03 9.41
N ARG A 23 0.68 -0.09 10.03
CA ARG A 23 0.38 -1.36 9.37
C ARG A 23 -0.83 -1.24 8.44
N TRP A 24 -1.89 -0.57 8.89
CA TRP A 24 -3.12 -0.39 8.10
C TRP A 24 -2.88 0.52 6.89
N LEU A 25 -2.21 1.66 7.09
CA LEU A 25 -1.79 2.54 5.99
C LEU A 25 -0.86 1.83 5.00
N SER A 26 0.05 0.99 5.50
CA SER A 26 0.97 0.22 4.65
C SER A 26 0.26 -0.84 3.80
N ARG A 27 -0.83 -1.43 4.29
CA ARG A 27 -1.69 -2.32 3.48
C ARG A 27 -2.31 -1.56 2.31
N GLY A 28 -2.92 -0.40 2.57
CA GLY A 28 -3.48 0.45 1.51
C GLY A 28 -2.43 0.95 0.50
N ARG A 29 -1.18 1.17 0.93
CA ARG A 29 -0.08 1.52 0.01
C ARG A 29 0.29 0.40 -0.94
N ARG A 30 0.21 -0.88 -0.54
CA ARG A 30 0.51 -2.00 -1.44
C ARG A 30 -0.49 -2.11 -2.57
N GLU A 31 -1.78 -1.93 -2.26
CA GLU A 31 -2.84 -1.88 -3.26
C GLU A 31 -2.68 -0.67 -4.19
N ARG A 32 -2.38 0.51 -3.63
CA ARG A 32 -2.08 1.71 -4.42
C ARG A 32 -0.81 1.58 -5.27
N LYS A 33 0.20 0.83 -4.82
CA LYS A 33 1.42 0.57 -5.59
C LYS A 33 1.14 -0.40 -6.74
N ALA A 34 0.28 -1.40 -6.54
CA ALA A 34 -0.15 -2.31 -7.58
C ALA A 34 -0.96 -1.60 -8.67
N SER A 35 -1.89 -0.70 -8.30
CA SER A 35 -2.64 0.09 -9.28
C SER A 35 -1.75 1.08 -10.03
N LYS A 36 -0.83 1.77 -9.35
CA LYS A 36 0.16 2.63 -10.00
C LYS A 36 1.09 1.87 -10.95
N ALA A 37 1.54 0.68 -10.58
CA ALA A 37 2.39 -0.15 -11.43
C ALA A 37 1.66 -0.60 -12.71
N ARG A 38 0.36 -0.94 -12.61
CA ARG A 38 -0.47 -1.25 -13.79
C ARG A 38 -0.65 -0.03 -14.69
N ALA A 39 -0.96 1.14 -14.13
CA ALA A 39 -1.08 2.39 -14.89
C ALA A 39 0.24 2.80 -15.57
N ALA A 40 1.38 2.65 -14.89
CA ALA A 40 2.68 2.91 -15.48
C ALA A 40 3.01 1.92 -16.61
N ALA A 41 2.73 0.63 -16.42
CA ALA A 41 2.93 -0.38 -17.46
C ALA A 41 2.08 -0.08 -18.71
N GLU A 42 0.84 0.39 -18.53
CA GLU A 42 -0.03 0.80 -19.63
C GLU A 42 0.45 2.09 -20.32
N ALA A 43 0.97 3.06 -19.56
CA ALA A 43 1.56 4.27 -20.11
C ALA A 43 2.84 4.00 -20.92
N THR A 44 3.59 2.95 -20.55
CA THR A 44 4.81 2.54 -21.25
C THR A 44 4.54 1.59 -22.42
N GLN A 45 3.29 1.13 -22.60
CA GLN A 45 2.95 0.25 -23.72
C GLN A 45 2.95 1.01 -25.05
N SER A 46 3.70 0.47 -26.01
CA SER A 46 3.69 0.95 -27.39
C SER A 46 2.28 0.88 -28.01
N ARG A 47 1.99 1.80 -28.93
CA ARG A 47 0.71 1.86 -29.67
C ARG A 47 0.30 0.51 -30.28
N GLN A 48 1.26 -0.32 -30.68
CA GLN A 48 0.99 -1.65 -31.24
C GLN A 48 0.41 -2.62 -30.20
N VAL A 49 0.94 -2.61 -28.97
CA VAL A 49 0.45 -3.44 -27.86
C VAL A 49 -0.96 -3.02 -27.46
N ARG A 50 -1.24 -1.71 -27.51
CA ARG A 50 -2.57 -1.15 -27.21
C ARG A 50 -3.64 -1.67 -28.20
N ARG A 51 -3.35 -1.61 -29.51
CA ARG A 51 -4.23 -2.21 -30.56
C ARG A 51 -4.37 -3.73 -30.44
N ALA A 52 -3.33 -4.43 -29.99
CA ALA A 52 -3.40 -5.88 -29.81
C ALA A 52 -4.30 -6.26 -28.61
N ARG A 53 -4.29 -5.45 -27.54
CA ARG A 53 -5.22 -5.58 -26.40
C ARG A 53 -6.66 -5.29 -26.80
N GLU A 54 -6.92 -4.23 -27.56
CA GLU A 54 -8.26 -3.90 -28.08
C GLU A 54 -8.85 -5.06 -28.88
N ARG A 55 -8.04 -5.74 -29.69
CA ARG A 55 -8.46 -6.93 -30.44
C ARG A 55 -8.75 -8.17 -29.58
N ARG A 56 -8.09 -8.29 -28.41
CA ARG A 56 -8.33 -9.41 -27.48
C ARG A 56 -9.58 -9.21 -26.62
N GLY A 57 -10.01 -7.97 -26.36
CA GLY A 57 -11.21 -7.66 -25.57
C GLY A 57 -12.53 -7.71 -26.37
N GLN A 58 -12.46 -7.87 -27.69
CA GLN A 58 -13.63 -7.97 -28.59
C GLN A 58 -14.01 -9.43 -28.94
N ARG A 59 -13.35 -10.42 -28.34
CA ARG A 59 -13.70 -11.85 -28.43
C ARG A 59 -14.28 -12.29 -27.11
#